data_AF-A0A154MUQ9-F1
#
_entry.id   AF-A0A154MUQ9-F1
#
_cell.length_a   1.000
_cell.length_b   1.000
_cell.length_c   1.000
_cell.angle_alpha   90.00
_cell.angle_beta   90.00
_cell.angle_gamma   90.00
#
_symmetry.space_group_name_H-M   'P 1'
#
loop_
_entity.id
_entity.type
_entity.pdbx_description
1 polymer ?
#
loop_
_entity_poly.entity_id
_entity_poly.type
_entity_poly.pdbx_seq_one_letter_code
_entity_poly.pdbx_strand_id
1 'polypeptide(L)'
;MAKSLALFVHGLFSTESTWNAMQALLSADRELVKNYDFDCFGYSSPKLRVNLARRVPDFTVLADRLAGVLEAKHGKYERVVLVAHSQGGLIVLRFLMRQLAEGNGLRLARIRRIVLFACPNNGSEFMLTLRRSLLGWHTQERELRPLAESVVETQRRVLADVVYAPYLDDRRCPIPVVCYAGDTDNIVWASSARSVFPEVGVLQGDHSTIIQPDSLSHPSFLVLRAALITALTEPMPSPQKQKSGMASSESDDYHSEMTLHGPVMVDIEGGSGKPVPIAVRSGPVDQISDVDIVCTSENIYMQMAMTFKPSVSGRLRRAAAKRGPAGEIIEDTAAAELDDWMRKNGRFGLPVEPGTVAATSSGAMIRRGVQRIYHAAIGIPVLGTDRFEVNPLSVAQAVHNVFELARREREEEGMELRSVLLPLFGAGLGGLDPAICFEWMWRALRQELRADDTWEVHISTWTKTETETVLAAVQSHAREPGGLH
;
A
#
# COMPACT_ATOMS: atom_id res chain seq x y z
N MET A 1 11.52 -25.19 -29.98
CA MET A 1 11.22 -24.61 -28.66
C MET A 1 9.78 -24.92 -28.33
N ALA A 2 9.44 -25.17 -27.07
CA ALA A 2 8.04 -25.27 -26.67
C ALA A 2 7.35 -23.92 -26.91
N LYS A 3 6.14 -23.94 -27.46
CA LYS A 3 5.35 -22.73 -27.63
C LYS A 3 4.87 -22.22 -26.27
N SER A 4 4.64 -20.92 -26.18
CA SER A 4 3.95 -20.24 -25.09
C SER A 4 2.45 -20.18 -25.37
N LEU A 5 1.64 -19.84 -24.36
CA LEU A 5 0.20 -19.66 -24.52
C LEU A 5 -0.18 -18.19 -24.36
N ALA A 6 -1.05 -17.68 -25.23
CA ALA A 6 -1.81 -16.47 -24.97
C ALA A 6 -3.29 -16.84 -24.78
N LEU A 7 -3.78 -16.68 -23.55
CA LEU A 7 -5.15 -17.04 -23.16
C LEU A 7 -6.01 -15.79 -23.03
N PHE A 8 -7.08 -15.73 -23.83
CA PHE A 8 -7.99 -14.59 -23.89
C PHE A 8 -9.20 -14.77 -22.98
N VAL A 9 -9.49 -13.78 -22.15
CA VAL A 9 -10.59 -13.75 -21.17
C VAL A 9 -11.55 -12.63 -21.55
N HIS A 10 -12.74 -12.99 -22.03
CA HIS A 10 -13.76 -12.02 -22.44
C HIS A 10 -14.52 -11.43 -21.23
N GLY A 11 -15.29 -10.37 -21.46
CA GLY A 11 -16.10 -9.67 -20.45
C GLY A 11 -17.57 -10.11 -20.37
N LEU A 12 -18.38 -9.32 -19.66
CA LEU A 12 -19.82 -9.55 -19.52
C LEU A 12 -20.55 -9.47 -20.86
N PHE A 13 -21.64 -10.22 -21.02
CA PHE A 13 -22.52 -10.17 -22.19
C PHE A 13 -21.84 -10.45 -23.53
N SER A 14 -20.71 -11.16 -23.48
CA SER A 14 -19.88 -11.51 -24.63
C SER A 14 -19.53 -13.00 -24.63
N THR A 15 -18.89 -13.43 -25.71
CA THR A 15 -18.36 -14.78 -25.90
C THR A 15 -16.92 -14.66 -26.43
N GLU A 16 -16.27 -15.80 -26.63
CA GLU A 16 -14.94 -15.91 -27.23
C GLU A 16 -14.84 -15.18 -28.59
N SER A 17 -15.95 -15.05 -29.33
CA SER A 17 -15.96 -14.40 -30.64
C SER A 17 -15.61 -12.92 -30.59
N THR A 18 -15.65 -12.28 -29.42
CA THR A 18 -15.20 -10.88 -29.26
C THR A 18 -13.71 -10.71 -29.61
N TRP A 19 -12.92 -11.79 -29.54
CA TRP A 19 -11.49 -11.75 -29.85
C TRP A 19 -11.17 -12.12 -31.30
N ASN A 20 -12.17 -12.36 -32.16
CA ASN A 20 -11.95 -12.86 -33.52
C ASN A 20 -11.05 -11.94 -34.37
N ALA A 21 -11.27 -10.63 -34.34
CA ALA A 21 -10.45 -9.68 -35.10
C ALA A 21 -8.98 -9.71 -34.64
N MET A 22 -8.77 -9.66 -33.31
CA MET A 22 -7.44 -9.76 -32.72
C MET A 22 -6.76 -11.10 -33.07
N GLN A 23 -7.45 -12.23 -32.90
CA GLN A 23 -6.91 -13.56 -33.19
C GLN A 23 -6.60 -13.77 -34.67
N ALA A 24 -7.40 -13.20 -35.59
CA ALA A 24 -7.13 -13.27 -37.02
C ALA A 24 -5.79 -12.59 -37.37
N LEU A 25 -5.54 -11.41 -36.79
CA LEU A 25 -4.26 -10.70 -36.98
C LEU A 25 -3.09 -11.42 -36.31
N LEU A 26 -3.27 -11.94 -35.10
CA LEU A 26 -2.25 -12.74 -34.40
C LEU A 26 -1.89 -14.01 -35.18
N SER A 27 -2.87 -14.63 -35.84
CA SER A 27 -2.67 -15.81 -36.70
C SER A 27 -1.99 -15.48 -38.03
N ALA A 28 -2.04 -14.22 -38.47
CA ALA A 28 -1.34 -13.73 -39.65
C ALA A 28 0.14 -13.35 -39.36
N ASP A 29 0.49 -13.12 -38.09
CA ASP A 29 1.87 -12.80 -37.69
C ASP A 29 2.73 -14.06 -37.56
N ARG A 30 3.68 -14.21 -38.49
CA ARG A 30 4.56 -15.39 -38.58
C ARG A 30 5.45 -15.58 -37.35
N GLU A 31 5.88 -14.49 -36.71
CA GLU A 31 6.74 -14.55 -35.53
C GLU A 31 5.94 -15.04 -34.33
N LEU A 32 4.72 -14.54 -34.16
CA LEU A 32 3.86 -14.93 -33.05
C LEU A 32 3.36 -16.36 -33.20
N VAL A 33 2.87 -16.80 -34.37
CA VAL A 33 2.40 -18.17 -34.57
C VAL A 33 3.50 -19.22 -34.37
N LYS A 34 4.76 -18.86 -34.65
CA LYS A 34 5.91 -19.73 -34.37
C LYS A 34 6.12 -19.96 -32.87
N ASN A 35 5.84 -18.95 -32.04
CA ASN A 35 6.18 -18.96 -30.62
C ASN A 35 4.99 -19.12 -29.68
N TYR A 36 3.76 -18.88 -30.15
CA TYR A 36 2.53 -18.93 -29.34
C TYR A 36 1.49 -19.89 -29.94
N ASP A 37 0.72 -20.48 -29.04
CA ASP A 37 -0.65 -20.93 -29.30
C ASP A 37 -1.62 -19.92 -28.69
N PHE A 38 -2.77 -19.73 -29.34
CA PHE A 38 -3.81 -18.80 -28.91
C PHE A 38 -5.06 -19.60 -28.53
N ASP A 39 -5.67 -19.28 -27.39
CA ASP A 39 -6.89 -19.95 -26.93
C ASP A 39 -7.76 -18.98 -26.14
N CYS A 40 -9.04 -19.30 -25.97
CA CYS A 40 -9.98 -18.50 -25.22
C CYS A 40 -10.48 -19.23 -23.97
N PHE A 41 -10.70 -18.47 -22.90
CA PHE A 41 -11.44 -18.93 -21.74
C PHE A 41 -12.93 -18.64 -21.91
N GLY A 42 -13.69 -19.63 -22.37
CA GLY A 42 -15.12 -19.52 -22.58
C GLY A 42 -15.96 -19.70 -21.33
N TYR A 43 -16.79 -18.71 -21.03
CA TYR A 43 -17.84 -18.83 -20.02
C TYR A 43 -19.13 -18.17 -20.46
N SER A 44 -20.26 -18.68 -19.97
CA SER A 44 -21.57 -18.15 -20.34
C SER A 44 -21.82 -16.83 -19.60
N SER A 45 -22.03 -15.76 -20.36
CA SER A 45 -22.47 -14.45 -19.85
C SER A 45 -23.70 -13.98 -20.62
N PRO A 46 -24.89 -14.56 -20.38
CA PRO A 46 -26.07 -14.26 -21.17
C PRO A 46 -26.68 -12.89 -20.82
N LYS A 47 -27.17 -12.16 -21.83
CA LYS A 47 -27.86 -10.86 -21.67
C LYS A 47 -29.20 -10.95 -20.94
N LEU A 48 -29.85 -12.13 -20.96
CA LEU A 48 -31.14 -12.39 -20.32
C LEU A 48 -31.13 -13.76 -19.63
N ARG A 49 -31.68 -13.86 -18.41
CA ARG A 49 -31.87 -15.15 -17.72
C ARG A 49 -33.11 -15.86 -18.26
N VAL A 50 -32.92 -16.70 -19.26
CA VAL A 50 -34.02 -17.48 -19.89
C VAL A 50 -34.44 -18.72 -19.07
N ASN A 51 -33.61 -19.17 -18.12
CA ASN A 51 -33.89 -20.32 -17.27
C ASN A 51 -33.54 -20.03 -15.81
N LEU A 52 -34.56 -19.82 -14.97
CA LEU A 52 -34.45 -19.50 -13.55
C LEU A 52 -33.81 -20.60 -12.70
N ALA A 53 -33.72 -21.84 -13.21
CA ALA A 53 -33.05 -22.95 -12.53
C ALA A 53 -31.51 -22.95 -12.70
N ARG A 54 -30.95 -22.11 -13.57
CA ARG A 54 -29.49 -22.02 -13.81
C ARG A 54 -28.91 -20.76 -13.17
N ARG A 55 -27.99 -20.93 -12.22
CA ARG A 55 -27.26 -19.83 -11.59
C ARG A 55 -26.20 -19.27 -12.55
N VAL A 56 -26.16 -17.95 -12.72
CA VAL A 56 -25.05 -17.27 -13.40
C VAL A 56 -23.84 -17.31 -12.45
N PRO A 57 -22.69 -17.87 -12.86
CA PRO A 57 -21.49 -17.91 -12.02
C PRO A 57 -21.06 -16.51 -11.61
N ASP A 58 -20.71 -16.32 -10.33
CA ASP A 58 -20.05 -15.10 -9.88
C ASP A 58 -18.55 -15.12 -10.23
N PHE A 59 -17.85 -14.00 -10.04
CA PHE A 59 -16.43 -13.89 -10.38
C PHE A 59 -15.54 -14.86 -9.60
N THR A 60 -15.94 -15.29 -8.40
CA THR A 60 -15.17 -16.27 -7.63
C THR A 60 -15.24 -17.64 -8.30
N VAL A 61 -16.44 -18.07 -8.71
CA VAL A 61 -16.61 -19.33 -9.45
C VAL A 61 -15.89 -19.29 -10.80
N LEU A 62 -15.93 -18.15 -11.50
CA LEU A 62 -15.22 -18.00 -12.77
C LEU A 62 -13.69 -18.01 -12.59
N ALA A 63 -13.18 -17.43 -11.51
CA ALA A 63 -11.77 -17.48 -11.15
C ALA A 63 -11.29 -18.91 -10.84
N ASP A 64 -12.07 -19.68 -10.07
CA ASP A 64 -11.77 -21.08 -9.78
C ASP A 64 -11.80 -21.95 -11.05
N ARG A 65 -12.75 -21.67 -11.95
CA ARG A 65 -12.82 -22.33 -13.25
C ARG A 65 -11.63 -21.97 -14.16
N LEU A 66 -11.17 -20.72 -14.13
CA LEU A 66 -9.97 -20.30 -14.85
C LEU A 66 -8.74 -21.06 -14.35
N ALA A 67 -8.58 -21.21 -13.03
CA ALA A 67 -7.52 -22.02 -12.44
C ALA A 67 -7.58 -23.48 -12.93
N GLY A 68 -8.75 -24.10 -12.90
CA GLY A 68 -8.94 -25.47 -13.36
C GLY A 68 -8.62 -25.65 -14.85
N VAL A 69 -8.98 -24.68 -15.70
CA VAL A 69 -8.66 -24.71 -17.14
C VAL A 69 -7.14 -24.57 -17.37
N LEU A 70 -6.50 -23.62 -16.68
CA LEU A 70 -5.05 -23.40 -16.81
C LEU A 70 -4.22 -24.61 -16.39
N GLU A 71 -4.70 -25.35 -15.38
CA GLU A 71 -4.08 -26.59 -14.92
C GLU A 71 -4.38 -27.75 -15.86
N ALA A 72 -5.66 -28.08 -16.06
CA ALA A 72 -6.07 -29.31 -16.74
C ALA A 72 -5.89 -29.27 -18.26
N LYS A 73 -6.18 -28.14 -18.91
CA LYS A 73 -6.09 -28.00 -20.38
C LYS A 73 -4.74 -27.42 -20.80
N HIS A 74 -4.21 -26.50 -20.01
CA HIS A 74 -3.03 -25.72 -20.40
C HIS A 74 -1.77 -26.04 -19.59
N GLY A 75 -1.75 -27.05 -18.72
CA GLY A 75 -0.60 -27.39 -17.87
C GLY A 75 0.73 -27.59 -18.60
N LYS A 76 0.70 -27.96 -19.89
CA LYS A 76 1.89 -28.15 -20.74
C LYS A 76 2.67 -26.86 -21.07
N TYR A 77 2.07 -25.68 -20.88
CA TYR A 77 2.68 -24.40 -21.28
C TYR A 77 3.49 -23.79 -20.13
N GLU A 78 4.81 -23.70 -20.30
CA GLU A 78 5.74 -23.10 -19.33
C GLU A 78 5.62 -21.57 -19.22
N ARG A 79 5.18 -20.92 -20.30
CA ARG A 79 4.95 -19.48 -20.38
C ARG A 79 3.53 -19.19 -20.84
N VAL A 80 2.81 -18.38 -20.08
CA VAL A 80 1.43 -17.98 -20.33
C VAL A 80 1.31 -16.46 -20.26
N VAL A 81 0.61 -15.87 -21.23
CA VAL A 81 0.16 -14.48 -21.19
C VAL A 81 -1.35 -14.50 -21.06
N LEU A 82 -1.89 -13.79 -20.07
CA LEU A 82 -3.33 -13.60 -19.92
C LEU A 82 -3.73 -12.27 -20.55
N VAL A 83 -4.69 -12.31 -21.47
CA VAL A 83 -5.21 -11.11 -22.13
C VAL A 83 -6.68 -10.99 -21.76
N ALA A 84 -7.07 -9.90 -21.12
CA ALA A 84 -8.43 -9.75 -20.62
C ALA A 84 -9.07 -8.44 -21.10
N HIS A 85 -10.39 -8.48 -21.24
CA HIS A 85 -11.19 -7.33 -21.64
C HIS A 85 -12.36 -7.11 -20.69
N SER A 86 -12.67 -5.84 -20.40
CA SER A 86 -13.82 -5.46 -19.57
C SER A 86 -13.83 -6.22 -18.24
N GLN A 87 -14.95 -6.84 -17.86
CA GLN A 87 -15.05 -7.64 -16.63
C GLN A 87 -14.16 -8.89 -16.60
N GLY A 88 -13.61 -9.33 -17.75
CA GLY A 88 -12.63 -10.41 -17.80
C GLY A 88 -11.39 -10.11 -16.95
N GLY A 89 -10.99 -8.84 -16.86
CA GLY A 89 -9.89 -8.40 -16.00
C GLY A 89 -10.16 -8.71 -14.53
N LEU A 90 -11.39 -8.49 -14.05
CA LEU A 90 -11.77 -8.80 -12.67
C LEU A 90 -11.68 -10.30 -12.35
N ILE A 91 -12.02 -11.15 -13.32
CA ILE A 91 -11.87 -12.61 -13.17
C ILE A 91 -10.39 -12.97 -13.03
N VAL A 92 -9.51 -12.39 -13.86
CA VAL A 92 -8.06 -12.61 -13.80
C VAL A 92 -7.49 -12.13 -12.46
N LEU A 93 -7.82 -10.91 -12.03
CA LEU A 93 -7.34 -10.37 -10.75
C LEU A 93 -7.82 -11.23 -9.57
N ARG A 94 -9.09 -11.67 -9.59
CA ARG A 94 -9.66 -12.55 -8.56
C ARG A 94 -8.99 -13.92 -8.55
N PHE A 95 -8.70 -14.48 -9.72
CA PHE A 95 -7.94 -15.72 -9.88
C PHE A 95 -6.56 -15.62 -9.22
N LEU A 96 -5.79 -14.57 -9.51
CA LEU A 96 -4.46 -14.37 -8.92
C LEU A 96 -4.55 -14.30 -7.40
N MET A 97 -5.43 -13.44 -6.87
CA MET A 97 -5.61 -13.27 -5.42
C MET A 97 -5.92 -14.60 -4.72
N ARG A 98 -6.80 -15.43 -5.31
CA ARG A 98 -7.19 -16.72 -4.73
C ARG A 98 -6.04 -17.73 -4.77
N GLN A 99 -5.36 -17.83 -5.90
CA GLN A 99 -4.21 -18.72 -6.03
C GLN A 99 -3.10 -18.37 -5.03
N LEU A 100 -2.82 -17.08 -4.83
CA LEU A 100 -1.85 -16.65 -3.81
C LEU A 100 -2.33 -16.91 -2.38
N ALA A 101 -3.62 -16.69 -2.09
CA ALA A 101 -4.18 -17.01 -0.77
C ALA A 101 -4.10 -18.51 -0.44
N GLU A 102 -4.16 -19.37 -1.45
CA GLU A 102 -4.03 -20.83 -1.35
C GLU A 102 -2.58 -21.33 -1.35
N GLY A 103 -1.59 -20.45 -1.45
CA GLY A 103 -0.17 -20.85 -1.46
C GLY A 103 0.34 -21.30 -2.83
N ASN A 104 -0.36 -20.98 -3.92
CA ASN A 104 -0.02 -21.42 -5.29
C ASN A 104 0.87 -20.43 -6.06
N GLY A 105 1.58 -19.50 -5.39
CA GLY A 105 2.41 -18.47 -6.04
C GLY A 105 3.47 -19.03 -6.98
N LEU A 106 4.15 -20.13 -6.59
CA LEU A 106 5.11 -20.82 -7.46
C LEU A 106 4.50 -21.31 -8.77
N ARG A 107 3.22 -21.73 -8.76
CA ARG A 107 2.52 -22.16 -9.97
C ARG A 107 2.16 -20.99 -10.88
N LEU A 108 1.94 -19.81 -10.31
CA LEU A 108 1.66 -18.59 -11.06
C LEU A 108 2.89 -18.06 -11.81
N ALA A 109 4.11 -18.47 -11.45
CA ALA A 109 5.36 -18.03 -12.07
C ALA A 109 5.41 -18.23 -13.60
N ARG A 110 4.67 -19.21 -14.12
CA ARG A 110 4.49 -19.46 -15.57
C ARG A 110 3.73 -18.34 -16.29
N ILE A 111 2.91 -17.57 -15.56
CA ILE A 111 2.24 -16.40 -16.11
C ILE A 111 3.27 -15.29 -16.19
N ARG A 112 3.61 -14.89 -17.41
CA ARG A 112 4.67 -13.91 -17.66
C ARG A 112 4.15 -12.50 -17.75
N ARG A 113 2.95 -12.32 -18.29
CA ARG A 113 2.37 -10.99 -18.42
C ARG A 113 0.86 -11.06 -18.42
N ILE A 114 0.24 -10.00 -17.91
CA ILE A 114 -1.19 -9.79 -17.98
C ILE A 114 -1.44 -8.50 -18.75
N VAL A 115 -2.30 -8.56 -19.76
CA VAL A 115 -2.68 -7.41 -20.59
C VAL A 115 -4.17 -7.16 -20.40
N LEU A 116 -4.53 -5.98 -19.91
CA LEU A 116 -5.91 -5.60 -19.60
C LEU A 116 -6.38 -4.50 -20.56
N PHE A 117 -7.42 -4.78 -21.35
CA PHE A 117 -8.08 -3.81 -22.22
C PHE A 117 -9.41 -3.36 -21.62
N ALA A 118 -9.59 -2.05 -21.42
CA ALA A 118 -10.84 -1.46 -20.91
C ALA A 118 -11.41 -2.18 -19.66
N CYS A 119 -10.54 -2.68 -18.78
CA CYS A 119 -10.95 -3.42 -17.58
C CYS A 119 -11.24 -2.44 -16.43
N PRO A 120 -12.39 -2.52 -15.74
CA PRO A 120 -12.68 -1.62 -14.63
C PRO A 120 -11.84 -1.98 -13.41
N ASN A 121 -10.72 -1.29 -13.23
CA ASN A 121 -9.77 -1.51 -12.15
C ASN A 121 -9.98 -0.56 -10.97
N ASN A 122 -11.17 0.04 -10.82
CA ASN A 122 -11.50 0.89 -9.68
C ASN A 122 -12.91 0.55 -9.16
N GLY A 123 -13.09 0.49 -7.84
CA GLY A 123 -14.33 0.04 -7.21
C GLY A 123 -15.53 0.97 -7.44
N SER A 124 -15.29 2.25 -7.73
CA SER A 124 -16.34 3.27 -7.86
C SER A 124 -17.20 3.16 -9.14
N GLU A 125 -16.68 2.56 -10.21
CA GLU A 125 -17.39 2.42 -11.49
C GLU A 125 -18.29 1.18 -11.55
N PHE A 126 -18.07 0.16 -10.70
CA PHE A 126 -19.00 -0.97 -10.56
C PHE A 126 -20.40 -0.49 -10.19
N MET A 127 -20.48 0.59 -9.40
CA MET A 127 -21.73 1.26 -9.04
C MET A 127 -22.37 2.04 -10.19
N LEU A 128 -21.60 2.47 -11.19
CA LEU A 128 -22.07 3.30 -12.31
C LEU A 128 -22.51 2.46 -13.53
N THR A 129 -21.83 1.35 -13.83
CA THR A 129 -22.25 0.46 -14.94
C THR A 129 -23.55 -0.27 -14.63
N LEU A 130 -23.82 -0.58 -13.35
CA LEU A 130 -25.10 -1.15 -12.91
C LEU A 130 -26.24 -0.12 -12.89
N ARG A 131 -25.95 1.15 -12.61
CA ARG A 131 -26.95 2.24 -12.57
C ARG A 131 -27.57 2.55 -13.93
N ARG A 132 -26.89 2.23 -15.03
CA ARG A 132 -27.40 2.50 -16.39
C ARG A 132 -28.31 1.40 -16.96
N SER A 133 -28.37 0.21 -16.35
CA SER A 133 -29.11 -0.94 -16.91
C SER A 133 -30.43 -1.27 -16.21
N LEU A 134 -30.80 -0.57 -15.13
CA LEU A 134 -32.06 -0.81 -14.41
C LEU A 134 -32.80 0.52 -14.20
N LEU A 135 -34.00 0.59 -14.79
CA LEU A 135 -34.98 1.63 -14.51
C LEU A 135 -35.20 1.74 -12.99
N GLY A 136 -35.15 2.99 -12.50
CA GLY A 136 -35.94 3.53 -11.40
C GLY A 136 -36.17 2.67 -10.16
N TRP A 137 -35.58 3.12 -9.05
CA TRP A 137 -36.01 2.99 -7.64
C TRP A 137 -35.52 1.79 -6.79
N HIS A 138 -34.99 2.18 -5.62
CA HIS A 138 -34.95 1.52 -4.29
C HIS A 138 -33.90 0.42 -3.93
N THR A 139 -33.24 0.67 -2.77
CA THR A 139 -32.69 -0.24 -1.73
C THR A 139 -31.58 -1.26 -2.06
N GLN A 140 -31.16 -1.43 -3.32
CA GLN A 140 -30.06 -2.36 -3.67
C GLN A 140 -28.63 -1.83 -3.46
N GLU A 141 -28.47 -0.57 -3.02
CA GLU A 141 -27.14 0.03 -2.80
C GLU A 141 -26.36 -0.63 -1.66
N ARG A 142 -27.05 -1.30 -0.72
CA ARG A 142 -26.46 -2.03 0.42
C ARG A 142 -25.94 -3.43 0.08
N GLU A 143 -26.51 -4.09 -0.92
CA GLU A 143 -26.10 -5.43 -1.38
C GLU A 143 -24.97 -5.39 -2.42
N LEU A 144 -24.70 -4.21 -3.00
CA LEU A 144 -23.65 -3.99 -4.00
C LEU A 144 -22.29 -3.56 -3.39
N ARG A 145 -22.30 -2.99 -2.17
CA ARG A 145 -21.08 -2.65 -1.41
C ARG A 145 -20.12 -3.83 -1.19
N PRO A 146 -20.59 -5.05 -0.84
CA PRO A 146 -19.70 -6.19 -0.66
C PRO A 146 -18.93 -6.58 -1.94
N LEU A 147 -19.53 -6.39 -3.11
CA LEU A 147 -18.89 -6.66 -4.40
C LEU A 147 -17.82 -5.60 -4.73
N ALA A 148 -18.09 -4.33 -4.46
CA ALA A 148 -17.13 -3.25 -4.63
C ALA A 148 -15.95 -3.36 -3.64
N GLU A 149 -16.22 -3.66 -2.37
CA GLU A 149 -15.19 -3.93 -1.34
C GLU A 149 -14.33 -5.14 -1.71
N SER A 150 -14.95 -6.21 -2.21
CA SER A 150 -14.24 -7.38 -2.72
C SER A 150 -13.34 -7.06 -3.92
N VAL A 151 -13.75 -6.17 -4.83
CA VAL A 151 -12.93 -5.75 -5.98
C VAL A 151 -11.75 -4.89 -5.53
N VAL A 152 -11.97 -3.94 -4.63
CA VAL A 152 -10.90 -3.10 -4.06
C VAL A 152 -9.89 -3.94 -3.28
N GLU A 153 -10.33 -4.88 -2.45
CA GLU A 153 -9.43 -5.80 -1.74
C GLU A 153 -8.68 -6.72 -2.70
N THR A 154 -9.36 -7.26 -3.73
CA THR A 154 -8.70 -8.07 -4.77
C THR A 154 -7.62 -7.27 -5.46
N GLN A 155 -7.93 -6.04 -5.88
CA GLN A 155 -6.98 -5.16 -6.53
C GLN A 155 -5.79 -4.85 -5.63
N ARG A 156 -6.05 -4.51 -4.36
CA ARG A 156 -5.02 -4.17 -3.38
C ARG A 156 -4.03 -5.32 -3.16
N ARG A 157 -4.52 -6.55 -3.05
CA ARG A 157 -3.68 -7.75 -2.94
C ARG A 157 -2.92 -8.03 -4.22
N VAL A 158 -3.53 -7.90 -5.39
CA VAL A 158 -2.81 -8.09 -6.66
C VAL A 158 -1.71 -7.03 -6.81
N LEU A 159 -1.94 -5.78 -6.43
CA LEU A 159 -0.88 -4.78 -6.43
C LEU A 159 0.27 -5.16 -5.51
N ALA A 160 -0.02 -5.56 -4.26
CA ALA A 160 1.01 -5.89 -3.28
C ALA A 160 1.77 -7.19 -3.59
N ASP A 161 1.06 -8.26 -3.94
CA ASP A 161 1.58 -9.63 -4.01
C ASP A 161 1.84 -10.10 -5.45
N VAL A 162 1.51 -9.28 -6.47
CA VAL A 162 1.81 -9.56 -7.89
C VAL A 162 2.57 -8.44 -8.58
N VAL A 163 2.03 -7.21 -8.60
CA VAL A 163 2.61 -6.10 -9.38
C VAL A 163 3.89 -5.58 -8.73
N TYR A 164 3.84 -5.35 -7.41
CA TYR A 164 4.96 -4.86 -6.60
C TYR A 164 5.63 -5.97 -5.78
N ALA A 165 5.37 -7.24 -6.12
CA ALA A 165 6.00 -8.35 -5.43
C ALA A 165 7.52 -8.31 -5.63
N PRO A 166 8.33 -8.25 -4.56
CA PRO A 166 9.79 -8.15 -4.68
C PRO A 166 10.46 -9.49 -5.05
N TYR A 167 9.76 -10.61 -4.81
CA TYR A 167 10.27 -11.96 -5.05
C TYR A 167 9.12 -12.97 -5.20
N LEU A 168 9.47 -14.16 -5.69
CA LEU A 168 8.55 -15.30 -5.86
C LEU A 168 8.61 -16.22 -4.63
N ASP A 169 7.44 -16.49 -4.03
CA ASP A 169 7.20 -17.51 -3.00
C ASP A 169 5.78 -18.12 -3.15
N ASP A 170 5.29 -18.85 -2.15
CA ASP A 170 3.96 -19.48 -2.19
C ASP A 170 2.81 -18.46 -2.21
N ARG A 171 3.00 -17.25 -1.69
CA ARG A 171 1.96 -16.22 -1.53
C ARG A 171 2.22 -14.94 -2.33
N ARG A 172 3.34 -14.85 -3.05
CA ARG A 172 3.72 -13.73 -3.89
C ARG A 172 4.31 -14.22 -5.20
N CYS A 173 3.93 -13.59 -6.30
CA CYS A 173 4.44 -13.94 -7.62
C CYS A 173 4.58 -12.68 -8.48
N PRO A 174 5.80 -12.17 -8.76
CA PRO A 174 5.98 -11.00 -9.59
C PRO A 174 5.49 -11.25 -11.02
N ILE A 175 4.42 -10.56 -11.42
CA ILE A 175 3.87 -10.63 -12.79
C ILE A 175 3.59 -9.20 -13.28
N PRO A 176 4.24 -8.75 -14.35
CA PRO A 176 3.90 -7.50 -15.04
C PRO A 176 2.43 -7.45 -15.49
N VAL A 177 1.75 -6.36 -15.14
CA VAL A 177 0.37 -6.09 -15.55
C VAL A 177 0.33 -4.77 -16.32
N VAL A 178 -0.15 -4.82 -17.55
CA VAL A 178 -0.26 -3.65 -18.44
C VAL A 178 -1.72 -3.34 -18.71
N CYS A 179 -2.13 -2.09 -18.54
CA CYS A 179 -3.52 -1.66 -18.69
C CYS A 179 -3.70 -0.63 -19.82
N TYR A 180 -4.65 -0.88 -20.71
CA TYR A 180 -5.00 0.01 -21.81
C TYR A 180 -6.45 0.50 -21.70
N ALA A 181 -6.63 1.82 -21.76
CA ALA A 181 -7.92 2.48 -21.84
C ALA A 181 -8.27 2.85 -23.30
N GLY A 182 -9.56 2.89 -23.63
CA GLY A 182 -10.02 3.48 -24.89
C GLY A 182 -10.12 5.00 -24.76
N ASP A 183 -9.74 5.75 -25.77
CA ASP A 183 -9.84 7.23 -25.79
C ASP A 183 -11.29 7.73 -25.86
N THR A 184 -12.20 6.91 -26.35
CA THR A 184 -13.63 7.20 -26.52
C THR A 184 -14.51 6.26 -25.68
N ASP A 185 -13.92 5.52 -24.73
CA ASP A 185 -14.63 4.62 -23.83
C ASP A 185 -15.42 5.39 -22.76
N ASN A 186 -16.75 5.34 -22.87
CA ASN A 186 -17.71 5.92 -21.93
C ASN A 186 -18.35 4.88 -20.97
N ILE A 187 -17.87 3.64 -20.98
CA ILE A 187 -18.29 2.55 -20.10
C ILE A 187 -17.23 2.36 -19.01
N VAL A 188 -15.96 2.28 -19.38
CA VAL A 188 -14.83 2.23 -18.46
C VAL A 188 -13.92 3.42 -18.74
N TRP A 189 -14.09 4.46 -17.93
CA TRP A 189 -13.28 5.67 -18.02
C TRP A 189 -11.78 5.36 -17.91
N ALA A 190 -10.96 6.14 -18.60
CA ALA A 190 -9.51 5.94 -18.60
C ALA A 190 -8.90 5.92 -17.19
N SER A 191 -9.40 6.74 -16.26
CA SER A 191 -8.98 6.73 -14.85
C SER A 191 -9.27 5.38 -14.16
N SER A 192 -10.40 4.74 -14.48
CA SER A 192 -10.77 3.43 -13.96
C SER A 192 -9.99 2.30 -14.64
N ALA A 193 -9.73 2.39 -15.94
CA ALA A 193 -8.95 1.39 -16.67
C ALA A 193 -7.48 1.37 -16.24
N ARG A 194 -6.88 2.55 -16.09
CA ARG A 194 -5.48 2.70 -15.65
C ARG A 194 -5.35 2.44 -14.16
N SER A 195 -6.25 3.00 -13.35
CA SER A 195 -6.22 2.92 -11.89
C SER A 195 -4.82 3.28 -11.36
N VAL A 196 -4.30 2.54 -10.38
CA VAL A 196 -2.96 2.72 -9.81
C VAL A 196 -1.91 1.76 -10.40
N PHE A 197 -2.17 1.14 -11.55
CA PHE A 197 -1.19 0.25 -12.18
C PHE A 197 -0.01 1.04 -12.77
N PRO A 198 1.22 0.52 -12.75
CA PRO A 198 2.42 1.25 -13.19
C PRO A 198 2.56 1.31 -14.72
N GLU A 199 2.21 0.24 -15.45
CA GLU A 199 2.29 0.19 -16.92
C GLU A 199 0.90 0.47 -17.51
N VAL A 200 0.69 1.68 -18.04
CA VAL A 200 -0.62 2.12 -18.55
C VAL A 200 -0.53 2.82 -19.90
N GLY A 201 -1.59 2.72 -20.70
CA GLY A 201 -1.71 3.42 -21.99
C GLY A 201 -3.14 3.78 -22.36
N VAL A 202 -3.29 4.63 -23.38
CA VAL A 202 -4.57 4.92 -24.05
C VAL A 202 -4.45 4.55 -25.50
N LEU A 203 -5.49 3.92 -26.03
CA LEU A 203 -5.59 3.47 -27.40
C LEU A 203 -6.83 4.06 -28.05
N GLN A 204 -6.79 4.14 -29.38
CA GLN A 204 -7.95 4.52 -30.17
C GLN A 204 -9.07 3.48 -30.01
N GLY A 205 -10.27 3.96 -29.74
CA GLY A 205 -11.49 3.15 -29.70
C GLY A 205 -12.29 3.31 -28.42
N ASP A 206 -13.53 2.84 -28.48
CA ASP A 206 -14.46 2.76 -27.36
C ASP A 206 -14.29 1.44 -26.59
N HIS A 207 -15.19 1.19 -25.65
CA HIS A 207 -15.19 -0.02 -24.83
C HIS A 207 -15.09 -1.32 -25.63
N SER A 208 -15.71 -1.39 -26.79
CA SER A 208 -15.80 -2.65 -27.56
C SER A 208 -14.79 -2.69 -28.71
N THR A 209 -14.54 -1.55 -29.36
CA THR A 209 -13.67 -1.44 -30.54
C THR A 209 -12.18 -1.45 -30.19
N ILE A 210 -11.80 -1.13 -28.94
CA ILE A 210 -10.40 -1.22 -28.48
C ILE A 210 -9.78 -2.63 -28.68
N ILE A 211 -10.59 -3.69 -28.69
CA ILE A 211 -10.16 -5.08 -28.95
C ILE A 211 -10.48 -5.57 -30.37
N GLN A 212 -10.93 -4.69 -31.27
CA GLN A 212 -11.27 -4.98 -32.66
C GLN A 212 -10.29 -4.33 -33.65
N PRO A 213 -8.98 -4.66 -33.60
CA PRO A 213 -8.04 -4.12 -34.57
C PRO A 213 -8.38 -4.58 -35.99
N ASP A 214 -8.19 -3.69 -36.97
CA ASP A 214 -8.48 -3.93 -38.39
C ASP A 214 -7.24 -4.26 -39.23
N SER A 215 -6.04 -4.06 -38.68
CA SER A 215 -4.78 -4.13 -39.42
C SER A 215 -3.59 -4.44 -38.50
N LEU A 216 -2.50 -4.96 -39.08
CA LEU A 216 -1.24 -5.21 -38.36
C LEU A 216 -0.55 -3.92 -37.86
N SER A 217 -0.99 -2.76 -38.34
CA SER A 217 -0.56 -1.44 -37.87
C SER A 217 -1.50 -0.83 -36.83
N HIS A 218 -2.62 -1.47 -36.50
CA HIS A 218 -3.58 -0.93 -35.55
C HIS A 218 -2.95 -0.85 -34.14
N PRO A 219 -3.09 0.27 -33.40
CA PRO A 219 -2.45 0.45 -32.09
C PRO A 219 -2.68 -0.69 -31.10
N SER A 220 -3.93 -1.16 -30.96
CA SER A 220 -4.28 -2.29 -30.08
C SER A 220 -3.57 -3.59 -30.43
N PHE A 221 -3.38 -3.88 -31.72
CA PHE A 221 -2.62 -5.04 -32.16
C PHE A 221 -1.14 -4.86 -31.85
N LEU A 222 -0.58 -3.67 -32.15
CA LEU A 222 0.84 -3.38 -31.92
C LEU A 222 1.23 -3.51 -30.45
N VAL A 223 0.42 -2.99 -29.52
CA VAL A 223 0.73 -3.09 -28.09
C VAL A 223 0.59 -4.51 -27.57
N LEU A 224 -0.38 -5.28 -28.05
CA LEU A 224 -0.50 -6.70 -27.69
C LEU A 224 0.67 -7.51 -28.26
N ARG A 225 1.03 -7.29 -29.53
CA ARG A 225 2.20 -7.90 -30.17
C ARG A 225 3.47 -7.61 -29.37
N ALA A 226 3.70 -6.36 -28.99
CA ALA A 226 4.85 -5.96 -28.19
C ALA A 226 4.86 -6.70 -26.83
N ALA A 227 3.72 -6.72 -26.11
CA ALA A 227 3.60 -7.43 -24.84
C ALA A 227 3.88 -8.93 -24.97
N LEU A 228 3.38 -9.58 -26.04
CA LEU A 228 3.63 -11.00 -26.31
C LEU A 228 5.10 -11.27 -26.61
N ILE A 229 5.77 -10.42 -27.39
CA ILE A 229 7.19 -10.55 -27.69
C ILE A 229 8.03 -10.35 -26.43
N THR A 230 7.75 -9.31 -25.64
CA THR A 230 8.44 -9.05 -24.37
C THR A 230 8.34 -10.27 -23.43
N ALA A 231 7.14 -10.85 -23.29
CA ALA A 231 6.91 -12.02 -22.44
C ALA A 231 7.70 -13.27 -22.86
N LEU A 232 8.13 -13.40 -24.12
CA LEU A 232 9.03 -14.49 -24.55
C LEU A 232 10.44 -14.33 -23.98
N THR A 233 10.90 -13.09 -23.86
CA THR A 233 12.25 -12.74 -23.42
C THR A 233 12.35 -12.49 -21.92
N GLU A 234 11.23 -12.30 -21.24
CA GLU A 234 11.21 -12.08 -19.81
C GLU A 234 11.82 -13.30 -19.07
N PRO A 235 12.74 -13.05 -18.13
CA PRO A 235 13.30 -14.11 -17.31
C PRO A 235 12.17 -14.74 -16.49
N MET A 236 12.23 -16.06 -16.31
CA MET A 236 11.35 -16.72 -15.35
C MET A 236 11.71 -16.22 -13.96
N PRO A 237 10.74 -15.84 -13.12
CA PRO A 237 11.02 -15.49 -11.75
C PRO A 237 11.53 -16.77 -11.08
N SER A 238 12.75 -16.72 -10.59
CA SER A 238 13.28 -17.81 -9.78
C SER A 238 12.60 -17.76 -8.42
N PRO A 239 12.10 -18.89 -7.89
CA PRO A 239 11.73 -18.94 -6.49
C PRO A 239 12.91 -18.41 -5.72
N GLN A 240 12.69 -17.49 -4.80
CA GLN A 240 13.74 -17.23 -3.84
C GLN A 240 13.99 -18.59 -3.21
N LYS A 241 15.17 -19.19 -3.44
CA LYS A 241 15.61 -20.30 -2.60
C LYS A 241 15.41 -19.72 -1.21
N GLN A 242 14.47 -20.27 -0.44
CA GLN A 242 14.62 -20.20 0.99
C GLN A 242 16.04 -20.69 1.17
N LYS A 243 16.95 -19.77 1.51
CA LYS A 243 18.15 -20.18 2.18
C LYS A 243 17.56 -20.97 3.35
N SER A 244 17.72 -22.29 3.31
CA SER A 244 17.60 -23.15 4.48
C SER A 244 18.71 -22.84 5.50
N GLY A 245 19.26 -21.61 5.46
CA GLY A 245 20.00 -20.87 6.46
C GLY A 245 19.62 -19.39 6.35
N MET A 246 18.34 -19.06 6.55
CA MET A 246 17.89 -17.72 6.95
C MET A 246 16.77 -17.81 8.01
N ALA A 247 16.90 -18.78 8.91
CA ALA A 247 16.93 -18.41 10.32
C ALA A 247 18.41 -18.25 10.66
N SER A 248 18.77 -17.18 11.36
CA SER A 248 20.13 -16.81 11.80
C SER A 248 21.04 -16.02 10.84
N SER A 249 20.64 -14.83 10.38
CA SER A 249 21.57 -13.68 10.43
C SER A 249 20.95 -12.27 10.34
N GLU A 250 19.72 -12.08 9.87
CA GLU A 250 19.07 -10.74 9.84
C GLU A 250 17.68 -10.70 10.52
N SER A 251 17.18 -11.83 11.02
CA SER A 251 15.88 -11.92 11.69
C SER A 251 15.87 -11.48 13.15
N ASP A 252 17.02 -11.06 13.69
CA ASP A 252 17.16 -10.73 15.12
C ASP A 252 17.48 -9.26 15.38
N ASP A 253 17.65 -8.39 14.38
CA ASP A 253 18.01 -6.98 14.63
C ASP A 253 16.78 -6.09 14.88
N TYR A 254 15.65 -6.61 15.34
CA TYR A 254 14.51 -5.78 15.73
C TYR A 254 13.90 -6.30 17.02
N HIS A 255 13.30 -5.38 17.78
CA HIS A 255 12.66 -5.72 19.04
C HIS A 255 11.23 -6.21 18.79
N SER A 256 10.90 -7.42 19.27
CA SER A 256 9.56 -8.03 19.17
C SER A 256 8.60 -7.51 20.25
N GLU A 257 9.16 -7.08 21.37
CA GLU A 257 8.46 -6.50 22.51
C GLU A 257 8.98 -5.09 22.76
N MET A 258 8.09 -4.21 23.22
CA MET A 258 8.48 -2.87 23.65
C MET A 258 9.30 -2.96 24.94
N THR A 259 10.54 -2.49 24.91
CA THR A 259 11.43 -2.38 26.07
C THR A 259 11.74 -0.92 26.36
N LEU A 260 11.65 -0.53 27.64
CA LEU A 260 12.08 0.78 28.14
C LEU A 260 13.53 0.69 28.62
N HIS A 261 14.37 1.61 28.16
CA HIS A 261 15.76 1.76 28.58
C HIS A 261 15.95 3.15 29.20
N GLY A 262 16.57 3.21 30.39
CA GLY A 262 16.72 4.44 31.17
C GLY A 262 15.61 4.63 32.22
N PRO A 263 15.29 5.89 32.62
CA PRO A 263 15.75 7.14 32.01
C PRO A 263 17.22 7.47 32.32
N VAL A 264 17.87 8.12 31.36
CA VAL A 264 19.15 8.82 31.57
C VAL A 264 18.81 10.25 31.99
N MET A 265 19.37 10.70 33.11
CA MET A 265 19.23 12.08 33.57
C MET A 265 20.23 12.95 32.83
N VAL A 266 19.73 13.92 32.04
CA VAL A 266 20.54 14.78 31.17
C VAL A 266 20.53 16.22 31.69
N ASP A 267 21.71 16.80 31.87
CA ASP A 267 21.83 18.22 32.18
C ASP A 267 21.72 19.05 30.89
N ILE A 268 20.77 20.00 30.88
CA ILE A 268 20.56 20.90 29.74
C ILE A 268 21.32 22.20 29.99
N GLU A 269 22.37 22.42 29.21
CA GLU A 269 23.23 23.60 29.33
C GLU A 269 22.42 24.91 29.22
N GLY A 270 22.50 25.71 30.29
CA GLY A 270 21.82 26.99 30.42
C GLY A 270 20.29 26.90 30.53
N GLY A 271 19.76 25.73 30.91
CA GLY A 271 18.41 25.57 31.43
C GLY A 271 18.32 25.95 32.91
N SER A 272 17.29 25.47 33.60
CA SER A 272 17.03 25.72 35.02
C SER A 272 18.06 25.11 36.00
N GLY A 273 18.93 24.22 35.51
CA GLY A 273 19.83 23.40 36.32
C GLY A 273 19.23 22.10 36.86
N LYS A 274 17.96 21.80 36.58
CA LYS A 274 17.38 20.47 36.87
C LYS A 274 17.65 19.51 35.69
N PRO A 275 18.04 18.26 35.97
CA PRO A 275 18.24 17.27 34.92
C PRO A 275 16.90 16.79 34.37
N VAL A 276 16.84 16.59 33.05
CA VAL A 276 15.67 16.11 32.34
C VAL A 276 15.76 14.59 32.14
N PRO A 277 14.70 13.81 32.43
CA PRO A 277 14.68 12.38 32.16
C PRO A 277 14.48 12.10 30.67
N ILE A 278 15.43 11.37 30.07
CA ILE A 278 15.37 10.93 28.68
C ILE A 278 15.50 9.42 28.62
N ALA A 279 14.49 8.74 28.08
CA ALA A 279 14.45 7.29 27.94
C ALA A 279 14.39 6.86 26.48
N VAL A 280 14.88 5.65 26.19
CA VAL A 280 14.76 5.04 24.86
C VAL A 280 13.76 3.89 24.94
N ARG A 281 12.82 3.83 23.99
CA ARG A 281 11.81 2.79 23.90
C ARG A 281 12.01 1.99 22.62
N SER A 282 12.57 0.79 22.75
CA SER A 282 12.89 -0.06 21.61
C SER A 282 11.75 -1.04 21.34
N GLY A 283 11.26 -1.11 20.11
CA GLY A 283 10.26 -2.10 19.68
C GLY A 283 8.99 -1.53 19.09
N PRO A 284 7.92 -2.34 19.02
CA PRO A 284 6.75 -1.99 18.22
C PRO A 284 5.96 -0.86 18.86
N VAL A 285 5.92 0.31 18.22
CA VAL A 285 5.16 1.48 18.71
C VAL A 285 3.67 1.21 18.93
N ASP A 286 3.09 0.18 18.32
CA ASP A 286 1.73 -0.29 18.60
C ASP A 286 1.56 -1.00 19.96
N GLN A 287 2.63 -1.18 20.73
CA GLN A 287 2.64 -1.68 22.11
C GLN A 287 2.89 -0.58 23.15
N ILE A 288 3.05 0.68 22.74
CA ILE A 288 3.35 1.78 23.67
C ILE A 288 2.24 1.98 24.71
N SER A 289 2.66 2.31 25.93
CA SER A 289 1.83 2.72 27.05
C SER A 289 2.57 3.76 27.91
N ASP A 290 1.81 4.47 28.72
CA ASP A 290 2.30 5.37 29.77
C ASP A 290 3.18 6.49 29.19
N VAL A 291 2.73 7.09 28.08
CA VAL A 291 3.27 8.31 27.50
C VAL A 291 2.10 9.17 27.01
N ASP A 292 2.06 10.45 27.35
CA ASP A 292 0.92 11.32 27.04
C ASP A 292 0.80 11.63 25.55
N ILE A 293 1.92 11.91 24.89
CA ILE A 293 1.97 12.29 23.48
C ILE A 293 2.83 11.27 22.72
N VAL A 294 2.28 10.69 21.65
CA VAL A 294 3.04 9.83 20.73
C VAL A 294 3.15 10.51 19.38
N CYS A 295 4.38 10.78 18.94
CA CYS A 295 4.64 11.39 17.63
C CYS A 295 4.82 10.34 16.53
N THR A 296 4.42 10.69 15.31
CA THR A 296 4.62 9.90 14.10
C THR A 296 5.14 10.78 12.96
N SER A 297 5.89 10.17 12.04
CA SER A 297 6.30 10.82 10.79
C SER A 297 5.29 10.49 9.69
N GLU A 298 4.67 11.52 9.14
CA GLU A 298 3.79 11.42 7.99
C GLU A 298 4.41 12.08 6.76
N ASN A 299 3.81 11.83 5.60
CA ASN A 299 4.15 12.59 4.41
C ASN A 299 3.59 14.02 4.49
N ILE A 300 4.05 14.90 3.62
CA ILE A 300 3.59 16.31 3.58
C ILE A 300 2.10 16.48 3.22
N TYR A 301 1.39 15.42 2.83
CA TYR A 301 -0.06 15.45 2.66
C TYR A 301 -0.81 15.02 3.92
N MET A 302 -0.10 14.78 5.03
CA MET A 302 -0.64 14.29 6.30
C MET A 302 -1.49 13.02 6.11
N GLN A 303 -1.06 12.13 5.21
CA GLN A 303 -1.76 10.86 4.96
C GLN A 303 -1.08 9.72 5.72
N MET A 304 -1.77 9.18 6.71
CA MET A 304 -1.28 8.01 7.45
C MET A 304 -1.08 6.81 6.54
N ALA A 305 0.01 6.07 6.77
CA ALA A 305 0.26 4.81 6.11
C ALA A 305 -0.89 3.82 6.33
N MET A 306 -1.04 2.89 5.40
CA MET A 306 -2.05 1.84 5.50
C MET A 306 -1.85 0.99 6.75
N THR A 307 -2.95 0.58 7.38
CA THR A 307 -2.98 -0.12 8.68
C THR A 307 -2.28 -1.48 8.70
N PHE A 308 -1.88 -2.05 7.56
CA PHE A 308 -1.07 -3.28 7.51
C PHE A 308 0.41 -3.03 7.26
N LYS A 309 0.81 -1.79 6.96
CA LYS A 309 2.21 -1.49 6.73
C LYS A 309 2.97 -1.59 8.06
N PRO A 310 4.23 -2.07 8.04
CA PRO A 310 5.04 -2.24 9.26
C PRO A 310 5.64 -0.93 9.77
N SER A 311 5.35 0.21 9.14
CA SER A 311 5.84 1.54 9.53
C SER A 311 5.24 2.02 10.86
N VAL A 312 5.91 2.97 11.51
CA VAL A 312 5.42 3.66 12.73
C VAL A 312 4.00 4.20 12.52
N SER A 313 3.77 4.96 11.44
CA SER A 313 2.46 5.48 11.04
C SER A 313 1.39 4.39 10.91
N GLY A 314 1.68 3.29 10.19
CA GLY A 314 0.72 2.21 9.97
C GLY A 314 0.40 1.42 11.25
N ARG A 315 1.41 1.23 12.12
CA ARG A 315 1.26 0.63 13.45
C ARG A 315 0.41 1.48 14.37
N LEU A 316 0.70 2.78 14.47
CA LEU A 316 -0.05 3.71 15.32
C LEU A 316 -1.49 3.87 14.84
N ARG A 317 -1.73 4.01 13.54
CA ARG A 317 -3.09 4.03 12.97
C ARG A 317 -3.87 2.78 13.39
N ARG A 318 -3.24 1.61 13.29
CA ARG A 318 -3.83 0.32 13.66
C ARG A 318 -4.09 0.18 15.17
N ALA A 319 -3.24 0.78 16.00
CA ALA A 319 -3.35 0.77 17.46
C ALA A 319 -4.39 1.77 17.98
N ALA A 320 -4.50 2.93 17.34
CA ALA A 320 -5.48 3.97 17.63
C ALA A 320 -6.90 3.60 17.17
N ALA A 321 -7.03 2.73 16.18
CA ALA A 321 -8.32 2.31 15.66
C ALA A 321 -9.19 1.57 16.71
N LYS A 322 -10.49 1.89 16.75
CA LYS A 322 -11.45 1.13 17.55
C LYS A 322 -11.81 -0.17 16.85
N ARG A 323 -11.82 -1.27 17.61
CA ARG A 323 -12.05 -2.62 17.08
C ARG A 323 -13.37 -3.19 17.53
N GLY A 324 -13.96 -3.97 16.63
CA GLY A 324 -15.11 -4.81 16.92
C GLY A 324 -14.74 -6.12 17.59
N PRO A 325 -15.74 -6.93 17.97
CA PRO A 325 -15.53 -8.20 18.65
C PRO A 325 -14.72 -9.22 17.84
N ALA A 326 -14.75 -9.15 16.51
CA ALA A 326 -13.97 -10.03 15.64
C ALA A 326 -12.58 -9.44 15.28
N GLY A 327 -12.21 -8.31 15.90
CA GLY A 327 -10.92 -7.65 15.70
C GLY A 327 -10.86 -6.76 14.46
N GLU A 328 -11.96 -6.61 13.71
CA GLU A 328 -12.10 -5.68 12.60
C GLU A 328 -12.00 -4.22 13.06
N ILE A 329 -11.48 -3.35 12.21
CA ILE A 329 -11.47 -1.90 12.50
C ILE A 329 -12.88 -1.36 12.22
N ILE A 330 -13.56 -0.89 13.27
CA ILE A 330 -14.86 -0.22 13.18
C ILE A 330 -14.66 1.27 12.93
N GLU A 331 -13.64 1.85 13.55
CA GLU A 331 -13.35 3.28 13.44
C GLU A 331 -11.85 3.50 13.31
N ASP A 332 -11.46 4.16 12.22
CA ASP A 332 -10.08 4.56 11.95
C ASP A 332 -9.84 5.98 12.47
N THR A 333 -9.92 6.13 13.80
CA THR A 333 -10.03 7.43 14.48
C THR A 333 -8.92 8.40 14.10
N ALA A 334 -7.65 8.00 14.21
CA ALA A 334 -6.51 8.89 13.94
C ALA A 334 -6.49 9.37 12.48
N ALA A 335 -6.76 8.49 11.51
CA ALA A 335 -6.77 8.89 10.10
C ALA A 335 -7.94 9.80 9.76
N ALA A 336 -9.13 9.52 10.30
CA ALA A 336 -10.31 10.37 10.08
C ALA A 336 -10.13 11.77 10.69
N GLU A 337 -9.61 11.85 11.91
CA GLU A 337 -9.36 13.14 12.56
C GLU A 337 -8.23 13.94 11.90
N LEU A 338 -7.21 13.27 11.35
CA LEU A 338 -6.15 13.93 10.59
C LEU A 338 -6.67 14.50 9.26
N ASP A 339 -7.54 13.77 8.57
CA ASP A 339 -8.26 14.28 7.40
C ASP A 339 -9.12 15.50 7.74
N ASP A 340 -9.80 15.48 8.90
CA ASP A 340 -10.59 16.61 9.38
C ASP A 340 -9.72 17.81 9.76
N TRP A 341 -8.55 17.58 10.36
CA TRP A 341 -7.55 18.63 10.59
C TRP A 341 -7.13 19.26 9.26
N MET A 342 -6.86 18.46 8.23
CA MET A 342 -6.52 18.94 6.90
C MET A 342 -7.66 19.76 6.27
N ARG A 343 -8.93 19.34 6.44
CA ARG A 343 -10.09 20.11 5.97
C ARG A 343 -10.25 21.44 6.70
N LYS A 344 -10.18 21.43 8.04
CA LYS A 344 -10.31 22.63 8.89
C LYS A 344 -9.26 23.69 8.55
N ASN A 345 -8.06 23.25 8.16
CA ASN A 345 -6.96 24.13 7.76
C ASN A 345 -6.93 24.45 6.25
N GLY A 346 -7.93 24.02 5.47
CA GLY A 346 -7.99 24.30 4.03
C GLY A 346 -6.91 23.61 3.19
N ARG A 347 -6.38 22.48 3.69
CA ARG A 347 -5.27 21.74 3.07
C ARG A 347 -5.64 20.33 2.62
N PHE A 348 -6.91 19.93 2.69
CA PHE A 348 -7.32 18.59 2.27
C PHE A 348 -6.95 18.31 0.80
N GLY A 349 -6.10 17.32 0.57
CA GLY A 349 -5.54 16.99 -0.76
C GLY A 349 -4.37 17.87 -1.22
N LEU A 350 -3.90 18.80 -0.39
CA LEU A 350 -2.76 19.68 -0.65
C LEU A 350 -1.63 19.39 0.33
N PRO A 351 -0.36 19.66 -0.04
CA PRO A 351 0.73 19.54 0.90
C PRO A 351 0.67 20.65 1.95
N VAL A 352 1.16 20.34 3.15
CA VAL A 352 1.54 21.30 4.17
C VAL A 352 3.05 21.55 4.12
N GLU A 353 3.50 22.58 4.81
CA GLU A 353 4.93 22.87 4.92
C GLU A 353 5.65 21.75 5.69
N PRO A 354 6.78 21.23 5.19
CA PRO A 354 7.61 20.28 5.93
C PRO A 354 7.96 20.79 7.33
N GLY A 355 7.72 19.97 8.35
CA GLY A 355 7.85 20.33 9.77
C GLY A 355 6.53 20.71 10.44
N THR A 356 5.44 20.89 9.69
CA THR A 356 4.10 21.10 10.27
C THR A 356 3.70 19.90 11.14
N VAL A 357 3.07 20.16 12.29
CA VAL A 357 2.57 19.12 13.21
C VAL A 357 1.07 19.27 13.41
N ALA A 358 0.34 18.18 13.21
CA ALA A 358 -1.10 18.10 13.44
C ALA A 358 -1.42 17.18 14.62
N ALA A 359 -2.33 17.60 15.50
CA ALA A 359 -2.81 16.78 16.61
C ALA A 359 -4.08 16.01 16.24
N THR A 360 -4.17 14.80 16.78
CA THR A 360 -5.40 13.98 16.81
C THR A 360 -5.55 13.36 18.20
N SER A 361 -6.76 12.94 18.54
CA SER A 361 -7.00 12.04 19.66
C SER A 361 -6.26 10.72 19.45
N SER A 362 -5.96 10.03 20.55
CA SER A 362 -5.28 8.74 20.52
C SER A 362 -6.20 7.56 20.22
N GLY A 363 -7.50 7.81 20.02
CA GLY A 363 -8.51 6.77 19.81
C GLY A 363 -8.48 5.69 20.89
N ALA A 364 -8.34 4.43 20.49
CA ALA A 364 -8.28 3.29 21.40
C ALA A 364 -7.04 3.27 22.31
N MET A 365 -5.98 4.03 21.98
CA MET A 365 -4.75 4.08 22.78
C MET A 365 -4.91 4.90 24.07
N ILE A 366 -6.02 5.63 24.24
CA ILE A 366 -6.34 6.30 25.51
C ILE A 366 -6.36 5.35 26.70
N ARG A 367 -6.74 4.08 26.47
CA ARG A 367 -6.74 3.03 27.50
C ARG A 367 -5.34 2.61 27.96
N ARG A 368 -4.29 3.05 27.27
CA ARG A 368 -2.89 2.80 27.58
C ARG A 368 -2.16 4.05 28.06
N GLY A 369 -2.89 5.10 28.42
CA GLY A 369 -2.31 6.35 28.90
C GLY A 369 -1.85 7.31 27.81
N VAL A 370 -2.10 7.02 26.52
CA VAL A 370 -1.77 7.95 25.43
C VAL A 370 -2.92 8.94 25.25
N GLN A 371 -2.68 10.22 25.43
CA GLN A 371 -3.70 11.27 25.33
C GLN A 371 -3.80 11.85 23.91
N ARG A 372 -2.67 11.98 23.21
CA ARG A 372 -2.57 12.59 21.88
C ARG A 372 -1.66 11.81 20.95
N ILE A 373 -1.99 11.85 19.65
CA ILE A 373 -1.07 11.46 18.58
C ILE A 373 -0.75 12.70 17.75
N TYR A 374 0.54 13.02 17.64
CA TYR A 374 1.03 14.16 16.87
C TYR A 374 1.66 13.67 15.56
N HIS A 375 1.14 14.15 14.45
CA HIS A 375 1.54 13.79 13.10
C HIS A 375 2.45 14.87 12.54
N ALA A 376 3.75 14.59 12.38
CA ALA A 376 4.70 15.53 11.81
C ALA A 376 4.87 15.29 10.31
N ALA A 377 4.68 16.33 9.50
CA ALA A 377 4.92 16.30 8.05
C ALA A 377 6.43 16.29 7.76
N ILE A 378 6.99 15.11 7.53
CA ILE A 378 8.44 14.92 7.33
C ILE A 378 8.74 14.42 5.91
N GLY A 379 7.99 13.41 5.44
CA GLY A 379 8.29 12.74 4.18
C GLY A 379 7.75 13.51 2.96
N ILE A 380 8.64 13.97 2.09
CA ILE A 380 8.26 14.53 0.79
C ILE A 380 8.22 13.37 -0.21
N PRO A 381 7.04 12.97 -0.73
CA PRO A 381 6.95 11.84 -1.65
C PRO A 381 7.65 12.16 -2.97
N VAL A 382 8.46 11.21 -3.46
CA VAL A 382 9.12 11.31 -4.76
C VAL A 382 8.22 10.71 -5.82
N LEU A 383 7.70 11.56 -6.72
CA LEU A 383 6.75 11.16 -7.76
C LEU A 383 7.26 9.96 -8.58
N GLY A 384 6.37 8.98 -8.80
CA GLY A 384 6.68 7.76 -9.55
C GLY A 384 7.45 6.71 -8.75
N THR A 385 7.64 6.89 -7.44
CA THR A 385 8.33 5.94 -6.56
C THR A 385 7.62 5.80 -5.21
N ASP A 386 7.97 4.77 -4.44
CA ASP A 386 7.56 4.62 -3.03
C ASP A 386 8.53 5.31 -2.05
N ARG A 387 9.45 6.13 -2.56
CA ARG A 387 10.49 6.79 -1.77
C ARG A 387 10.02 8.14 -1.23
N PHE A 388 10.61 8.54 -0.12
CA PHE A 388 10.45 9.86 0.46
C PHE A 388 11.81 10.54 0.54
N GLU A 389 11.82 11.85 0.27
CA GLU A 389 12.91 12.73 0.63
C GLU A 389 12.61 13.38 1.97
N VAL A 390 13.67 13.63 2.74
CA VAL A 390 13.59 14.28 4.05
C VAL A 390 14.53 15.47 4.06
N ASN A 391 14.00 16.63 4.41
CA ASN A 391 14.81 17.82 4.67
C ASN A 391 15.20 17.82 6.16
N PRO A 392 16.50 17.78 6.53
CA PRO A 392 16.94 17.81 7.91
C PRO A 392 16.47 19.04 8.70
N LEU A 393 16.32 20.20 8.06
CA LEU A 393 15.80 21.40 8.72
C LEU A 393 14.34 21.22 9.17
N SER A 394 13.56 20.44 8.42
CA SER A 394 12.18 20.12 8.76
C SER A 394 12.07 19.15 9.94
N VAL A 395 13.09 18.34 10.21
CA VAL A 395 13.17 17.52 11.43
C VAL A 395 13.28 18.40 12.67
N ALA A 396 14.20 19.37 12.66
CA ALA A 396 14.34 20.32 13.75
C ALA A 396 13.06 21.13 13.96
N GLN A 397 12.47 21.65 12.87
CA GLN A 397 11.22 22.41 12.94
C GLN A 397 10.06 21.57 13.49
N ALA A 398 9.96 20.30 13.11
CA ALA A 398 8.93 19.41 13.63
C ALA A 398 9.06 19.22 15.15
N VAL A 399 10.27 19.08 15.68
CA VAL A 399 10.50 19.00 17.13
C VAL A 399 10.00 20.26 17.82
N HIS A 400 10.40 21.44 17.35
CA HIS A 400 9.90 22.71 17.90
C HIS A 400 8.37 22.79 17.88
N ASN A 401 7.76 22.46 16.74
CA ASN A 401 6.31 22.49 16.55
C ASN A 401 5.58 21.46 17.44
N VAL A 402 6.18 20.30 17.74
CA VAL A 402 5.64 19.32 18.69
C VAL A 402 5.52 19.94 20.09
N PHE A 403 6.59 20.55 20.59
CA PHE A 403 6.59 21.12 21.94
C PHE A 403 5.76 22.40 22.03
N GLU A 404 5.76 23.24 20.99
CA GLU A 404 4.87 24.40 20.90
C GLU A 404 3.40 23.98 20.95
N LEU A 405 3.02 22.97 20.15
CA LEU A 405 1.66 22.43 20.14
C LEU A 405 1.27 21.85 21.50
N ALA A 406 2.18 21.11 22.15
CA ALA A 406 1.95 20.52 23.46
C ALA A 406 1.74 21.58 24.55
N ARG A 407 2.55 22.65 24.56
CA ARG A 407 2.34 23.79 25.47
C ARG A 407 1.01 24.48 25.22
N ARG A 408 0.65 24.68 23.94
CA ARG A 408 -0.64 25.27 23.59
C ARG A 408 -1.81 24.41 24.08
N GLU A 409 -1.78 23.08 23.91
CA GLU A 409 -2.83 22.19 24.42
C GLU A 409 -2.87 22.13 25.96
N ARG A 410 -1.72 22.26 26.65
CA ARG A 410 -1.70 22.43 28.12
C ARG A 410 -2.44 23.71 28.54
N GLU A 411 -2.15 24.84 27.89
CA GLU A 411 -2.68 26.16 28.25
C GLU A 411 -4.13 26.36 27.84
N GLU A 412 -4.47 26.05 26.58
CA GLU A 412 -5.77 26.34 25.99
C GLU A 412 -6.81 25.25 26.28
N GLU A 413 -6.37 23.98 26.32
CA GLU A 413 -7.26 22.82 26.53
C GLU A 413 -7.18 22.23 27.94
N GLY A 414 -6.28 22.74 28.79
CA GLY A 414 -6.13 22.28 30.18
C GLY A 414 -5.60 20.85 30.29
N MET A 415 -4.90 20.36 29.26
CA MET A 415 -4.40 18.99 29.24
C MET A 415 -3.18 18.81 30.15
N GLU A 416 -3.14 17.70 30.90
CA GLU A 416 -1.96 17.32 31.68
C GLU A 416 -0.99 16.48 30.83
N LEU A 417 -0.35 17.11 29.84
CA LEU A 417 0.67 16.45 29.00
C LEU A 417 2.03 16.60 29.68
N ARG A 418 2.76 15.54 30.06
CA ARG A 418 4.08 15.64 30.71
C ARG A 418 5.16 14.86 29.99
N SER A 419 4.76 13.87 29.19
CA SER A 419 5.65 12.98 28.48
C SER A 419 5.40 12.97 26.97
N VAL A 420 6.47 12.93 26.18
CA VAL A 420 6.42 12.88 24.71
C VAL A 420 7.33 11.77 24.18
N LEU A 421 6.80 10.96 23.26
CA LEU A 421 7.56 9.98 22.51
C LEU A 421 7.83 10.48 21.09
N LEU A 422 9.12 10.67 20.77
CA LEU A 422 9.60 11.08 19.46
C LEU A 422 10.17 9.86 18.71
N PRO A 423 9.75 9.59 17.47
CA PRO A 423 10.47 8.69 16.60
C PRO A 423 11.75 9.34 16.08
N LEU A 424 12.71 8.55 15.61
CA LEU A 424 13.80 9.07 14.78
C LEU A 424 13.24 9.56 13.44
N PHE A 425 12.84 10.84 13.40
CA PHE A 425 12.27 11.46 12.21
C PHE A 425 13.20 11.27 11.01
N GLY A 426 12.68 10.69 9.93
CA GLY A 426 13.40 10.50 8.67
C GLY A 426 14.29 9.25 8.57
N ALA A 427 14.51 8.51 9.67
CA ALA A 427 15.33 7.28 9.67
C ALA A 427 14.63 6.05 9.05
N GLY A 428 13.32 6.14 8.77
CA GLY A 428 12.54 5.09 8.11
C GLY A 428 12.71 5.09 6.58
N LEU A 429 11.60 5.15 5.85
CA LEU A 429 11.61 5.19 4.37
C LEU A 429 12.29 6.44 3.76
N GLY A 430 12.65 7.42 4.58
CA GLY A 430 13.46 8.57 4.19
C GLY A 430 14.95 8.23 4.00
N GLY A 431 15.41 7.11 4.58
CA GLY A 431 16.75 6.56 4.36
C GLY A 431 17.90 7.39 4.95
N LEU A 432 17.62 8.29 5.89
CA LEU A 432 18.66 9.01 6.62
C LEU A 432 19.30 8.10 7.68
N ASP A 433 20.60 8.27 7.89
CA ASP A 433 21.33 7.56 8.92
C ASP A 433 20.76 7.88 10.32
N PRO A 434 20.48 6.87 11.18
CA PRO A 434 19.90 7.08 12.50
C PRO A 434 20.69 8.03 13.41
N ALA A 435 22.02 8.00 13.36
CA ALA A 435 22.85 8.90 14.16
C ALA A 435 22.70 10.35 13.68
N ILE A 436 22.65 10.56 12.36
CA ILE A 436 22.39 11.88 11.77
C ILE A 436 21.00 12.37 12.19
N CYS A 437 19.96 11.54 12.07
CA CYS A 437 18.61 11.88 12.50
C CYS A 437 18.55 12.26 13.99
N PHE A 438 19.21 11.48 14.84
CA PHE A 438 19.31 11.77 16.26
C PHE A 438 19.97 13.12 16.51
N GLU A 439 21.11 13.43 15.88
CA GLU A 439 21.80 14.71 16.07
C GLU A 439 20.94 15.93 15.72
N TRP A 440 20.20 15.87 14.61
CA TRP A 440 19.28 16.96 14.22
C TRP A 440 18.14 17.13 15.22
N MET A 441 17.52 16.01 15.61
CA MET A 441 16.45 16.00 16.60
C MET A 441 16.95 16.51 17.96
N TRP A 442 18.13 16.06 18.39
CA TRP A 442 18.74 16.39 19.67
C TRP A 442 19.03 17.89 19.82
N ARG A 443 19.52 18.53 18.75
CA ARG A 443 19.78 19.98 18.75
C ARG A 443 18.52 20.81 18.99
N ALA A 444 17.41 20.45 18.34
CA ALA A 444 16.13 21.11 18.54
C ALA A 444 15.56 20.78 19.94
N LEU A 445 15.62 19.51 20.33
CA LEU A 445 15.15 19.03 21.64
C LEU A 445 15.82 19.77 22.79
N ARG A 446 17.15 19.95 22.76
CA ARG A 446 17.86 20.69 23.82
C ARG A 446 17.39 22.13 23.96
N GLN A 447 16.98 22.79 22.87
CA GLN A 447 16.45 24.15 22.95
C GLN A 447 15.08 24.17 23.63
N GLU A 448 14.20 23.20 23.29
CA GLU A 448 12.89 23.06 23.94
C GLU A 448 13.02 22.74 25.42
N LEU A 449 13.91 21.81 25.78
CA LEU A 449 14.16 21.42 27.16
C LEU A 449 14.85 22.51 27.99
N ARG A 450 15.57 23.42 27.33
CA ARG A 450 16.15 24.60 27.98
C ARG A 450 15.07 25.61 28.38
N ALA A 451 14.02 25.72 27.56
CA ALA A 451 12.89 26.58 27.82
C ALA A 451 11.91 25.98 28.85
N ASP A 452 11.72 24.67 28.82
CA ASP A 452 10.84 23.93 29.72
C ASP A 452 11.47 22.57 30.08
N ASP A 453 12.00 22.47 31.30
CA ASP A 453 12.68 21.28 31.83
C ASP A 453 11.71 20.28 32.49
N THR A 454 10.40 20.53 32.43
CA THR A 454 9.39 19.69 33.09
C THR A 454 8.98 18.47 32.28
N TRP A 455 9.48 18.34 31.05
CA TRP A 455 9.14 17.24 30.15
C TRP A 455 9.87 15.94 30.47
N GLU A 456 9.17 14.82 30.31
CA GLU A 456 9.77 13.51 30.15
C GLU A 456 9.84 13.15 28.66
N VAL A 457 11.02 12.79 28.17
CA VAL A 457 11.21 12.51 26.74
C VAL A 457 11.52 11.05 26.52
N HIS A 458 10.76 10.43 25.62
CA HIS A 458 11.03 9.09 25.12
C HIS A 458 11.46 9.17 23.65
N ILE A 459 12.46 8.39 23.27
CA ILE A 459 12.88 8.23 21.88
C ILE A 459 12.58 6.81 21.45
N SER A 460 11.76 6.62 20.41
CA SER A 460 11.44 5.28 19.93
C SER A 460 12.42 4.80 18.87
N THR A 461 12.91 3.56 19.04
CA THR A 461 13.79 2.87 18.10
C THR A 461 13.19 1.53 17.68
N TRP A 462 13.56 1.03 16.51
CA TRP A 462 13.04 -0.23 15.98
C TRP A 462 14.10 -1.34 15.99
N THR A 463 15.30 -1.06 15.46
CA THR A 463 16.35 -2.08 15.35
C THR A 463 17.25 -2.13 16.58
N LYS A 464 17.95 -3.24 16.84
CA LYS A 464 18.90 -3.30 17.97
C LYS A 464 20.09 -2.38 17.70
N THR A 465 20.58 -2.36 16.46
CA THR A 465 21.64 -1.42 16.03
C THR A 465 21.25 0.05 16.23
N GLU A 466 20.03 0.44 15.85
CA GLU A 466 19.49 1.78 16.08
C GLU A 466 19.39 2.08 17.58
N THR A 467 18.90 1.11 18.35
CA THR A 467 18.76 1.21 19.81
C THR A 467 20.12 1.43 20.48
N GLU A 468 21.14 0.64 20.14
CA GLU A 468 22.51 0.80 20.65
C GLU A 468 23.08 2.19 20.31
N THR A 469 22.88 2.65 19.07
CA THR A 469 23.35 3.96 18.59
C THR A 469 22.70 5.10 19.39
N VAL A 470 21.38 5.07 19.53
CA VAL A 470 20.64 6.11 20.27
C VAL A 470 20.96 6.06 21.76
N LEU A 471 21.08 4.86 22.35
CA LEU A 471 21.47 4.72 23.76
C LEU A 471 22.84 5.30 24.03
N ALA A 472 23.83 5.00 23.18
CA ALA A 472 25.18 5.57 23.30
C ALA A 472 25.16 7.09 23.17
N ALA A 473 24.39 7.64 22.22
CA ALA A 473 24.27 9.07 22.02
C ALA A 473 23.60 9.77 23.22
N VAL A 474 22.49 9.24 23.75
CA VAL A 474 21.84 9.76 24.97
C VAL A 474 22.78 9.67 26.18
N GLN A 475 23.49 8.56 26.33
CA GLN A 475 24.42 8.35 27.44
C GLN A 475 25.61 9.33 27.39
N SER A 476 26.04 9.76 26.19
CA SER A 476 27.09 10.77 26.04
C SER A 476 26.70 12.16 26.59
N HIS A 477 25.40 12.37 26.84
CA HIS A 477 24.84 13.57 27.47
C HIS A 477 24.39 13.33 28.91
N ALA A 478 24.68 12.16 29.49
CA ALA A 478 24.35 11.86 30.87
C ALA A 478 25.01 12.87 31.80
N ARG A 479 24.29 13.24 32.85
CA ARG A 479 24.82 14.03 33.96
C ARG A 479 26.03 13.33 34.56
N GLU A 480 27.12 14.07 34.74
CA GLU A 480 28.31 13.55 35.41
C GLU A 480 28.01 13.26 36.89
N PRO A 481 28.38 12.07 37.42
CA PRO A 481 28.23 11.78 38.83
C PRO A 481 29.18 12.64 39.67
N GLY A 482 28.72 13.80 40.13
CA GLY A 482 29.31 14.54 41.24
C GLY A 482 30.43 15.53 40.90
N GLY A 483 30.06 16.70 40.37
CA GLY A 483 30.73 17.94 40.73
C GLY A 483 30.09 18.52 41.99
N LEU A 484 30.73 18.31 43.15
CA LEU A 484 30.38 19.02 44.39
C LEU A 484 30.61 20.53 44.19
N HIS A 485 29.55 21.32 44.32
CA HIS A 485 29.63 22.71 44.75
C HIS A 485 28.72 22.93 45.95
#